data_AF-A0A6A8LUJ1-F1
#
_entry.id   AF-A0A6A8LUJ1-F1
#
_cell.length_a   1.000
_cell.length_b   1.000
_cell.length_c   1.000
_cell.angle_alpha   90.00
_cell.angle_beta   90.00
_cell.angle_gamma   90.00
#
_symmetry.space_group_name_H-M   'P 1'
#
loop_
_entity.id
_entity.type
_entity.pdbx_description
1 polymer ?
#
loop_
_entity_poly.entity_id
_entity_poly.type
_entity_poly.pdbx_seq_one_letter_code
_entity_poly.pdbx_strand_id
1 'polypeptide(L)' 'EKIAVSDIRQFDSDVSGIPGIIKLTLGEPDFNTPEYVKKAAIKAIENNKSHYTPNAGFMELREETAKYFNKKYNLNYS' A
#
# COMPACT_ATOMS: atom_id res chain seq x y z
N GLU A 1 -13.36 -15.92 -21.53
CA GLU A 1 -12.68 -14.73 -22.06
C GLU A 1 -11.21 -14.72 -21.63
N LYS A 2 -10.33 -14.10 -22.41
CA LYS A 2 -8.92 -13.90 -22.05
C LYS A 2 -8.77 -12.53 -21.39
N ILE A 3 -7.91 -12.41 -20.38
CA ILE A 3 -7.62 -11.13 -19.72
C ILE A 3 -7.07 -10.15 -20.76
N ALA A 4 -7.75 -9.02 -20.94
CA ALA A 4 -7.39 -7.97 -21.90
C ALA A 4 -6.41 -6.95 -21.30
N VAL A 5 -5.84 -6.10 -22.15
CA VAL A 5 -4.98 -4.97 -21.74
C VAL A 5 -5.82 -3.92 -21.02
N SER A 6 -5.22 -3.21 -20.06
CA SER A 6 -5.88 -2.13 -19.34
C SER A 6 -5.93 -0.85 -20.17
N ASP A 7 -7.14 -0.37 -20.47
CA ASP A 7 -7.35 0.90 -21.19
C ASP A 7 -6.73 2.10 -20.44
N ILE A 8 -6.74 2.09 -19.10
CA ILE A 8 -6.10 3.13 -18.28
C ILE A 8 -4.59 3.18 -18.54
N ARG A 9 -3.93 2.02 -18.62
CA ARG A 9 -2.48 1.95 -18.90
C ARG A 9 -2.16 2.35 -20.33
N GLN A 10 -2.99 1.95 -21.29
CA GLN A 10 -2.82 2.33 -22.68
C GLN A 10 -2.94 3.85 -22.85
N PHE A 11 -3.99 4.44 -22.28
CA PHE A 11 -4.18 5.89 -22.27
C PHE A 11 -3.02 6.63 -21.61
N ASP A 12 -2.59 6.22 -20.40
CA ASP A 12 -1.46 6.89 -19.71
C ASP A 12 -0.16 6.81 -20.53
N SER A 13 0.09 5.67 -21.19
CA SER A 13 1.25 5.50 -22.08
C SER A 13 1.18 6.47 -23.28
N ASP A 14 0.02 6.60 -23.91
CA ASP A 14 -0.16 7.43 -25.11
C ASP A 14 0.01 8.93 -24.81
N VAL A 15 -0.44 9.37 -23.63
CA VAL A 15 -0.43 10.80 -23.26
C VAL A 15 0.80 11.24 -22.45
N SER A 16 1.54 10.30 -21.86
CA SER A 16 2.69 10.61 -20.97
C SER A 16 3.83 11.36 -21.66
N GLY A 17 3.95 11.25 -22.98
CA GLY A 17 4.99 11.94 -23.76
C GLY A 17 4.67 13.41 -24.07
N ILE A 18 3.45 13.88 -23.79
CA ILE A 18 3.01 15.24 -24.14
C ILE A 18 3.66 16.26 -23.17
N PRO A 19 4.52 17.18 -23.66
CA PRO A 19 5.17 18.16 -22.79
C PRO A 19 4.16 19.07 -22.10
N GLY A 20 4.31 19.28 -20.79
CA GLY A 20 3.47 20.18 -20.01
C GLY A 20 2.09 19.63 -19.65
N ILE A 21 1.82 18.34 -19.90
CA ILE A 21 0.54 17.73 -19.52
C ILE A 21 0.38 17.70 -17.99
N ILE A 22 -0.80 18.13 -17.51
CA ILE A 22 -1.20 17.95 -16.11
C ILE A 22 -1.84 16.56 -15.98
N LYS A 23 -1.20 15.68 -15.23
CA LYS A 23 -1.69 14.32 -14.99
C LYS A 23 -2.73 14.31 -13.86
N LEU A 24 -3.99 14.02 -14.21
CA LEU A 24 -5.09 13.78 -13.27
C LEU A 24 -5.41 12.28 -13.13
N THR A 25 -4.44 11.44 -13.47
CA THR A 25 -4.55 9.96 -13.54
C THR A 25 -3.94 9.26 -12.33
N LEU A 26 -3.41 10.01 -11.35
CA LEU A 26 -2.77 9.44 -10.17
C LEU A 26 -3.79 8.68 -9.31
N GLY A 27 -3.55 7.37 -9.11
CA GLY A 27 -4.39 6.49 -8.30
C GLY A 27 -3.93 6.32 -6.86
N GLU A 28 -2.92 7.10 -6.44
CA GLU A 28 -2.30 7.04 -5.12
C GLU A 28 -2.13 8.45 -4.53
N PRO A 29 -1.90 8.57 -3.21
CA PRO A 29 -1.65 9.86 -2.60
C PRO A 29 -0.33 10.49 -3.05
N ASP A 30 -0.26 11.82 -3.09
CA ASP A 30 0.91 12.61 -3.49
C ASP A 30 1.90 12.88 -2.34
N PHE A 31 1.57 12.44 -1.12
CA PHE A 31 2.42 12.60 0.05
C PHE A 31 3.31 11.38 0.30
N ASN A 32 4.49 11.65 0.84
CA ASN A 32 5.41 10.60 1.26
C ASN A 32 4.87 9.80 2.46
N THR A 33 5.22 8.52 2.54
CA THR A 33 5.03 7.70 3.73
C THR A 33 5.57 8.41 4.98
N PRO A 34 4.84 8.43 6.11
CA PRO A 34 5.28 9.10 7.34
C PRO A 34 6.63 8.57 7.87
N GLU A 35 7.43 9.46 8.45
CA GLU A 35 8.81 9.16 8.85
C GLU A 35 8.93 8.03 9.89
N TYR A 36 7.99 7.95 10.83
CA TYR A 36 7.99 6.89 11.83
C TYR A 36 7.74 5.50 11.23
N VAL A 37 6.98 5.41 10.13
CA VAL A 37 6.76 4.15 9.39
C VAL A 37 8.03 3.73 8.67
N LYS A 38 8.72 4.68 8.01
CA LYS A 38 10.02 4.44 7.37
C LYS A 38 11.05 3.92 8.38
N LYS A 39 11.16 4.55 9.55
CA LYS A 39 12.07 4.12 10.63
C LYS A 39 11.74 2.73 11.16
N ALA A 40 10.45 2.38 11.30
CA ALA A 40 10.06 1.03 11.71
C ALA A 40 10.46 -0.03 10.68
N ALA A 41 10.33 0.26 9.38
CA ALA A 41 10.78 -0.64 8.31
C ALA A 41 12.30 -0.80 8.28
N ILE A 42 13.06 0.30 8.41
CA ILE A 42 14.53 0.26 8.53
C ILE A 42 14.95 -0.60 9.72
N LYS A 43 14.36 -0.38 10.89
CA LYS A 43 14.62 -1.18 12.09
C LYS A 43 14.30 -2.66 11.89
N ALA A 44 13.24 -2.99 11.14
CA ALA A 44 12.91 -4.38 10.84
C ALA A 44 13.99 -5.05 9.97
N ILE A 45 14.54 -4.32 9.00
CA ILE A 45 15.67 -4.76 8.17
C ILE A 45 16.92 -4.97 9.05
N GLU A 46 17.28 -3.99 9.87
CA GLU A 46 18.44 -4.07 10.78
C GLU A 46 18.36 -5.26 11.75
N ASN A 47 17.14 -5.62 12.18
CA ASN A 47 16.90 -6.76 13.07
C ASN A 47 16.69 -8.09 12.32
N ASN A 48 16.98 -8.15 11.02
CA ASN A 48 16.80 -9.35 10.19
C ASN A 48 15.38 -9.95 10.27
N LYS A 49 14.35 -9.10 10.35
CA LYS A 49 12.93 -9.55 10.21
C LYS A 49 12.63 -9.87 8.74
N SER A 50 13.33 -10.85 8.16
CA SER A 50 13.27 -11.24 6.74
C SER A 50 12.74 -12.66 6.51
N HIS A 51 12.46 -13.40 7.57
CA HIS A 51 11.97 -14.78 7.51
C HIS A 51 10.45 -14.84 7.31
N TYR A 52 9.96 -16.03 6.96
CA TYR A 52 8.55 -16.28 6.69
C TYR A 52 7.64 -15.85 7.84
N THR A 53 6.55 -15.18 7.47
CA THR A 53 5.43 -14.95 8.37
C THR A 53 4.50 -16.16 8.37
N PRO A 54 3.62 -16.31 9.37
CA PRO A 54 2.45 -17.17 9.20
C PRO A 54 1.66 -16.78 7.94
N ASN A 55 0.93 -17.73 7.34
CA ASN A 55 0.11 -17.47 6.15
C ASN A 55 -0.89 -16.32 6.33
N ALA A 56 -1.40 -16.14 7.55
CA ALA A 56 -2.32 -15.06 7.90
C ALA A 56 -1.62 -13.73 8.26
N GLY A 57 -0.29 -13.67 8.21
CA GLY A 57 0.52 -12.54 8.68
C GLY A 57 0.91 -12.63 10.16
N PHE A 58 1.73 -11.68 10.61
CA PHE A 58 2.16 -11.61 12.01
C PHE A 58 0.99 -11.34 12.97
N MET A 59 0.96 -12.02 14.12
CA MET A 59 -0.09 -11.82 15.11
C MET A 59 -0.15 -10.37 15.60
N GLU A 60 1.02 -9.76 15.85
CA GLU A 60 1.13 -8.35 16.25
C GLU A 60 0.44 -7.40 15.27
N LEU A 61 0.58 -7.63 13.95
CA LEU A 61 -0.10 -6.81 12.93
C LEU A 61 -1.61 -7.05 12.92
N ARG A 62 -2.05 -8.29 13.11
CA ARG A 62 -3.47 -8.67 13.09
C ARG A 62 -4.21 -8.04 14.28
N GLU A 63 -3.63 -8.10 15.47
CA GLU A 63 -4.21 -7.51 16.68
C GLU A 63 -4.32 -5.98 16.57
N GLU A 64 -3.28 -5.30 16.11
CA GLU A 64 -3.32 -3.84 15.91
C GLU A 64 -4.29 -3.43 14.80
N THR A 65 -4.44 -4.26 13.77
CA THR A 65 -5.46 -4.06 12.72
C THR A 65 -6.87 -4.17 13.31
N ALA A 66 -7.15 -5.23 14.09
CA ALA A 66 -8.45 -5.39 14.75
C ALA A 66 -8.77 -4.22 15.68
N LYS A 67 -7.80 -3.76 16.49
CA LYS A 67 -7.92 -2.56 17.34
C LYS A 67 -8.20 -1.30 16.53
N TYR A 68 -7.52 -1.10 15.40
CA TYR A 68 -7.76 0.03 14.50
C TYR A 68 -9.19 0.02 13.94
N PHE A 69 -9.67 -1.13 13.46
CA PHE A 69 -11.02 -1.26 12.94
C PHE A 69 -12.09 -1.07 14.01
N ASN A 70 -11.87 -1.57 15.23
CA ASN A 70 -12.74 -1.30 16.36
C ASN A 70 -12.79 0.20 16.67
N LYS A 71 -11.63 0.85 16.86
CA LYS A 71 -11.57 2.27 17.21
C LYS A 71 -12.17 3.18 16.13
N LYS A 72 -11.91 2.88 14.86
CA LYS A 72 -12.28 3.77 13.75
C LYS A 72 -13.69 3.51 13.23
N TYR A 73 -14.15 2.27 13.28
CA TYR A 73 -15.39 1.85 12.63
C TYR A 73 -16.33 1.05 13.53
N ASN A 74 -16.01 0.86 14.82
CA ASN A 74 -16.77 0.05 15.78
C ASN A 74 -16.97 -1.42 15.33
N LEU A 75 -15.98 -1.96 14.62
CA LEU A 75 -15.99 -3.35 14.17
C LEU A 75 -15.17 -4.22 15.12
N ASN A 76 -15.83 -5.21 15.73
CA ASN A 76 -15.20 -6.15 16.65
C ASN A 76 -14.78 -7.41 15.89
N TYR A 77 -13.47 -7.57 15.69
CA TYR A 77 -12.87 -8.79 15.15
C TYR A 77 -12.17 -9.52 16.30
N SER A 78 -12.56 -10.79 16.52
CA SER A 78 -12.02 -11.70 17.54
C SER A 78 -10.86 -12.54 17.01
#